data_AF-A0A7X6TRX8-F1
#
_entry.id   AF-A0A7X6TRX8-F1
#
_cell.length_a   1.000
_cell.length_b   1.000
_cell.length_c   1.000
_cell.angle_alpha   90.00
_cell.angle_beta   90.00
_cell.angle_gamma   90.00
#
_symmetry.space_group_name_H-M   'P 1'
#
loop_
_entity.id
_entity.type
_entity.pdbx_description
1 polymer ?
#
loop_
_entity_poly.entity_id
_entity_poly.type
_entity_poly.pdbx_seq_one_letter_code
_entity_poly.pdbx_strand_id
1 'polypeptide(L)'
;EVNEIRVLEVDELEVVVDESEDIIVEEVIIEEDIFAENTGLNALISSGALAKRVFGNNRIETSVELSKFLREKSDVVILVDSKGYSDALSGSVLTQGKYPILLIDNTTSTNVLNEIIRLEATQAIILGGTSAVPSIVEEELENIGILPEKITRISGKDRYETSFEIVQHSRKENIVFASGENFPDALASASFAKSVNANLVLMGKEFTAQNQILLQDSLQNYVIGGKAAINAELIPAKTTVIAGENRYQTSTLIADTLRKDFIIVASGENFPDALSIAPLAIGLDAPVILTGSKELPNDTISYLTKNREDIKKVLVVGGESAISPLVYKNIEEIIKTGKIQTFPPKDVSVFKNNDYVMALRNTNLSGNIAIPAGKVAKVIKITGETVELEYNGTKGIAIVEDYSENTISNKNTKVPYISQVEPLYAPVGCEGVALLMGLKGKGYAKNVTTKQFLDNMPKHPSNPRKGYVGSPYKPSETLRTTINPSPLAQYGAKYGNVVNMEGKSIDDIIMELDNGNPVVVYVTLYWEKAYYKNYNIEGNTESWLRNNHALLLTGYNKNTKEFYISDPYNKKRGSSTIYPNYEYTKSRSIVEPLYDIRKFAVAVR
;
A
#
# COMPACT_ATOMS: atom_id res chain seq x y z
N GLU A 1 -74.85 -13.35 40.21
CA GLU A 1 -74.73 -12.86 41.60
C GLU A 1 -73.98 -13.90 42.43
N VAL A 2 -72.93 -13.42 43.11
CA VAL A 2 -72.21 -13.90 44.30
C VAL A 2 -72.25 -15.40 44.66
N ASN A 3 -71.06 -16.02 44.76
CA ASN A 3 -70.68 -16.79 45.95
C ASN A 3 -69.16 -16.86 46.13
N GLU A 4 -68.78 -16.70 47.40
CA GLU A 4 -67.45 -16.54 48.00
C GLU A 4 -66.43 -17.62 47.59
N ILE A 5 -65.15 -17.25 47.43
CA ILE A 5 -64.01 -18.13 47.77
C ILE A 5 -62.88 -17.31 48.42
N ARG A 6 -62.72 -17.57 49.73
CA ARG A 6 -61.53 -17.58 50.60
C ARG A 6 -60.27 -16.80 50.20
N VAL A 7 -59.91 -15.88 51.09
CA VAL A 7 -58.53 -15.44 51.37
C VAL A 7 -57.77 -16.61 52.00
N LEU A 8 -56.61 -16.95 51.44
CA LEU A 8 -55.50 -17.58 52.14
C LEU A 8 -54.25 -16.77 51.81
N GLU A 9 -53.63 -16.23 52.85
CA GLU A 9 -52.30 -15.61 52.84
C GLU A 9 -51.26 -16.60 52.28
N VAL A 10 -50.43 -16.11 51.36
CA VAL A 10 -49.07 -16.60 51.19
C VAL A 10 -48.18 -15.36 51.18
N ASP A 11 -47.41 -15.22 52.24
CA ASP A 11 -46.35 -14.24 52.40
C ASP A 11 -45.28 -14.39 51.32
N GLU A 12 -44.75 -13.23 50.92
CA GLU A 12 -43.44 -13.01 50.29
C GLU A 12 -43.17 -13.72 48.94
N LEU A 13 -43.61 -13.06 47.86
CA LEU A 13 -42.85 -13.02 46.61
C LEU A 13 -42.41 -11.57 46.41
N GLU A 14 -41.14 -11.29 46.71
CA GLU A 14 -40.44 -10.13 46.19
C GLU A 14 -40.59 -10.16 44.67
N VAL A 15 -41.38 -9.23 44.15
CA VAL A 15 -41.33 -8.86 42.74
C VAL A 15 -40.02 -8.11 42.57
N VAL A 16 -38.96 -8.83 42.20
CA VAL A 16 -37.82 -8.23 41.52
C VAL A 16 -38.33 -7.85 40.14
N VAL A 17 -38.71 -6.58 39.97
CA VAL A 17 -38.87 -6.00 38.65
C VAL A 17 -37.45 -5.91 38.09
N ASP A 18 -37.12 -6.84 37.20
CA ASP A 18 -35.96 -6.70 36.34
C ASP A 18 -36.30 -5.61 35.31
N GLU A 19 -35.89 -4.38 35.58
CA GLU A 19 -35.95 -3.26 34.63
C GLU A 19 -34.74 -3.31 33.68
N SER A 20 -34.29 -4.48 33.25
CA SER A 20 -33.48 -4.58 32.04
C SER A 20 -34.39 -4.24 30.86
N GLU A 21 -34.38 -2.98 30.42
CA GLU A 21 -34.79 -2.65 29.06
C GLU A 21 -33.87 -3.43 28.11
N ASP A 22 -34.29 -4.65 27.74
CA ASP A 22 -33.65 -5.40 26.68
C ASP A 22 -33.60 -4.50 25.45
N ILE A 23 -32.40 -4.26 24.89
CA ILE A 23 -32.24 -3.52 23.65
C ILE A 23 -32.79 -4.39 22.52
N ILE A 24 -34.11 -4.36 22.35
CA ILE A 24 -34.74 -4.71 21.09
C ILE A 24 -34.39 -3.58 20.15
N VAL A 25 -33.58 -3.86 19.12
CA VAL A 25 -33.24 -2.83 18.13
C VAL A 25 -34.53 -2.40 17.44
N GLU A 26 -35.12 -1.29 17.89
CA GLU A 26 -36.39 -0.80 17.36
C GLU A 26 -36.19 -0.39 15.89
N GLU A 27 -36.83 -1.11 15.00
CA GLU A 27 -36.92 -0.73 13.59
C GLU A 27 -37.90 0.44 13.48
N VAL A 28 -37.39 1.65 13.71
CA VAL A 28 -38.08 2.86 13.29
C VAL A 28 -37.96 2.90 11.76
N ILE A 29 -39.00 2.44 11.07
CA ILE A 29 -39.18 2.65 9.62
C ILE A 29 -39.49 4.13 9.41
N ILE A 30 -38.48 4.98 9.59
CA ILE A 30 -38.38 6.17 8.77
C ILE A 30 -37.63 5.69 7.54
N GLU A 31 -38.22 5.85 6.35
CA GLU A 31 -37.51 5.74 5.07
C GLU A 31 -36.42 6.84 5.00
N GLU A 32 -35.41 6.76 5.87
CA GLU A 32 -34.18 7.50 5.73
C GLU A 32 -33.49 6.95 4.48
N ASP A 33 -33.21 7.85 3.53
CA ASP A 33 -32.49 7.48 2.32
C ASP A 33 -31.03 7.18 2.70
N ILE A 34 -30.77 5.93 3.09
CA ILE A 34 -29.43 5.45 3.49
C ILE A 34 -28.40 5.72 2.38
N PHE A 35 -28.83 5.80 1.11
CA PHE A 35 -27.99 6.22 0.00
C PHE A 35 -27.55 7.68 0.10
N ALA A 36 -28.45 8.59 0.52
CA ALA A 36 -28.17 10.01 0.63
C ALA A 36 -27.17 10.34 1.75
N GLU A 37 -27.18 9.59 2.85
CA GLU A 37 -26.27 9.81 3.98
C GLU A 37 -24.90 9.12 3.84
N ASN A 38 -24.72 8.26 2.83
CA ASN A 38 -23.48 7.51 2.68
C ASN A 38 -22.32 8.41 2.20
N THR A 39 -21.48 8.83 3.15
CA THR A 39 -20.36 9.77 2.95
C THR A 39 -19.38 9.29 1.88
N GLY A 40 -19.02 8.01 1.92
CA GLY A 40 -18.05 7.40 1.02
C GLY A 40 -18.56 7.25 -0.41
N LEU A 41 -19.81 6.85 -0.57
CA LEU A 41 -20.48 6.74 -1.86
C LEU A 41 -20.65 8.12 -2.51
N ASN A 42 -21.11 9.12 -1.75
CA ASN A 42 -21.24 10.50 -2.23
C ASN A 42 -19.91 11.06 -2.71
N ALA A 43 -18.82 10.81 -1.97
CA ALA A 43 -17.47 11.18 -2.38
C ALA A 43 -17.03 10.44 -3.65
N LEU A 44 -17.34 9.14 -3.76
CA LEU A 44 -17.02 8.34 -4.95
C LEU A 44 -17.78 8.82 -6.19
N ILE A 45 -19.08 9.10 -6.06
CA ILE A 45 -19.90 9.69 -7.13
C ILE A 45 -19.30 11.02 -7.58
N SER A 46 -19.00 11.91 -6.64
CA SER A 46 -18.44 13.24 -6.91
C SER A 46 -17.07 13.20 -7.59
N SER A 47 -16.24 12.19 -7.30
CA SER A 47 -14.92 12.03 -7.92
C SER A 47 -14.96 11.64 -9.40
N GLY A 48 -16.10 11.15 -9.91
CA GLY A 48 -16.23 10.57 -11.24
C GLY A 48 -15.57 9.20 -11.43
N ALA A 49 -14.85 8.67 -10.42
CA ALA A 49 -14.22 7.36 -10.50
C ALA A 49 -15.27 6.23 -10.53
N LEU A 50 -15.04 5.19 -11.32
CA LEU A 50 -15.93 4.02 -11.42
C LEU A 50 -15.72 3.02 -10.28
N ALA A 51 -14.48 2.86 -9.83
CA ALA A 51 -14.12 1.98 -8.74
C ALA A 51 -13.32 2.73 -7.67
N LYS A 52 -13.48 2.33 -6.40
CA LYS A 52 -12.65 2.80 -5.28
C LYS A 52 -12.23 1.63 -4.41
N ARG A 53 -10.98 1.62 -4.00
CA ARG A 53 -10.48 0.68 -2.98
C ARG A 53 -10.63 1.29 -1.58
N VAL A 54 -11.09 0.50 -0.61
CA VAL A 54 -11.13 0.85 0.81
C VAL A 54 -10.39 -0.23 1.61
N PHE A 55 -9.39 0.18 2.38
CA PHE A 55 -8.55 -0.71 3.19
C PHE A 55 -7.74 0.10 4.23
N GLY A 56 -7.39 -0.54 5.33
CA GLY A 56 -6.38 -0.07 6.28
C GLY A 56 -5.11 -0.93 6.25
N ASN A 57 -4.16 -0.70 7.15
CA ASN A 57 -2.94 -1.51 7.22
C ASN A 57 -3.20 -2.95 7.71
N ASN A 58 -4.36 -3.18 8.32
CA ASN A 58 -4.82 -4.48 8.80
C ASN A 58 -6.36 -4.47 8.86
N ARG A 59 -6.96 -5.61 9.22
CA ARG A 59 -8.43 -5.80 9.29
C ARG A 59 -9.13 -4.80 10.22
N ILE A 60 -8.51 -4.44 11.35
CA ILE A 60 -9.05 -3.48 12.31
C ILE A 60 -9.12 -2.10 11.68
N GLU A 61 -8.03 -1.65 11.07
CA GLU A 61 -8.03 -0.37 10.36
C GLU A 61 -8.95 -0.39 9.14
N THR A 62 -9.07 -1.51 8.42
CA THR A 62 -10.06 -1.66 7.34
C THR A 62 -11.49 -1.47 7.86
N SER A 63 -11.83 -2.00 9.05
CA SER A 63 -13.15 -1.79 9.65
C SER A 63 -13.43 -0.31 9.95
N VAL A 64 -12.41 0.43 10.42
CA VAL A 64 -12.49 1.88 10.65
C VAL A 64 -12.68 2.63 9.33
N GLU A 65 -11.95 2.28 8.27
CA GLU A 65 -12.12 2.92 6.95
C GLU A 65 -13.48 2.62 6.31
N LEU A 66 -14.04 1.42 6.55
CA LEU A 66 -15.41 1.08 6.13
C LEU A 66 -16.45 1.86 6.94
N SER A 67 -16.24 2.07 8.23
CA SER A 67 -17.09 2.92 9.07
C SER A 67 -17.15 4.37 8.55
N LYS A 68 -15.98 4.97 8.26
CA LYS A 68 -15.89 6.31 7.65
C LYS A 68 -16.53 6.38 6.27
N PHE A 69 -16.43 5.29 5.49
CA PHE A 69 -17.09 5.20 4.20
C PHE A 69 -18.61 5.10 4.35
N LEU A 70 -19.10 4.39 5.37
CA LEU A 70 -20.51 4.20 5.62
C LEU A 70 -21.20 5.52 5.95
N ARG A 71 -20.71 6.26 6.96
CA ARG A 71 -21.35 7.51 7.41
C ARG A 71 -20.50 8.37 8.34
N GLU A 72 -20.94 9.63 8.50
CA GLU A 72 -20.30 10.59 9.40
C GLU A 72 -20.63 10.32 10.88
N LYS A 73 -21.89 10.05 11.22
CA LYS A 73 -22.34 9.82 12.59
C LYS A 73 -23.10 8.50 12.71
N SER A 74 -23.04 7.85 13.87
CA SER A 74 -23.84 6.67 14.17
C SER A 74 -24.01 6.53 15.67
N ASP A 75 -25.27 6.52 16.14
CA ASP A 75 -25.57 6.43 17.57
C ASP A 75 -25.18 5.07 18.17
N VAL A 76 -25.12 4.02 17.35
CA VAL A 76 -24.80 2.65 17.75
C VAL A 76 -23.57 2.15 17.00
N VAL A 77 -22.65 1.53 17.72
CA VAL A 77 -21.51 0.79 17.15
C VAL A 77 -21.57 -0.69 17.52
N ILE A 78 -21.13 -1.56 16.62
CA ILE A 78 -21.04 -3.00 16.88
C ILE A 78 -19.56 -3.39 16.97
N LEU A 79 -19.15 -3.98 18.08
CA LEU A 79 -17.79 -4.46 18.32
C LEU A 79 -17.71 -5.97 18.22
N VAL A 80 -16.72 -6.45 17.47
CA VAL A 80 -16.49 -7.88 17.25
C VAL A 80 -15.00 -8.19 17.29
N ASP A 81 -14.63 -9.38 17.75
CA ASP A 81 -13.26 -9.87 17.66
C ASP A 81 -12.77 -9.93 16.21
N SER A 82 -11.56 -9.41 15.98
CA SER A 82 -10.90 -9.37 14.68
C SER A 82 -10.53 -10.77 14.19
N LYS A 83 -10.43 -11.76 15.09
CA LYS A 83 -10.07 -13.15 14.78
C LYS A 83 -11.30 -14.07 14.68
N GLY A 84 -12.37 -13.74 15.41
CA GLY A 84 -13.66 -14.42 15.44
C GLY A 84 -14.58 -14.04 14.27
N TYR A 85 -14.34 -14.62 13.09
CA TYR A 85 -15.08 -14.32 11.86
C TYR A 85 -16.60 -14.49 11.94
N SER A 86 -17.07 -15.44 12.75
CA SER A 86 -18.45 -15.86 12.78
C SER A 86 -19.40 -14.78 13.29
N ASP A 87 -18.99 -14.09 14.34
CA ASP A 87 -19.90 -13.25 15.12
C ASP A 87 -20.20 -11.95 14.36
N ALA A 88 -19.24 -11.47 13.55
CA ALA A 88 -19.44 -10.34 12.65
C ALA A 88 -20.43 -10.68 11.51
N LEU A 89 -20.41 -11.92 11.03
CA LEU A 89 -21.28 -12.36 9.94
C LEU A 89 -22.72 -12.55 10.40
N SER A 90 -22.95 -13.26 11.51
CA SER A 90 -24.29 -13.38 12.11
C SER A 90 -24.80 -12.03 12.62
N GLY A 91 -23.91 -11.19 13.16
CA GLY A 91 -24.19 -9.83 13.62
C GLY A 91 -24.65 -8.85 12.54
N SER A 92 -24.50 -9.22 11.25
CA SER A 92 -24.90 -8.39 10.12
C SER A 92 -26.36 -7.91 10.21
N VAL A 93 -27.26 -8.72 10.75
CA VAL A 93 -28.68 -8.38 10.90
C VAL A 93 -28.91 -7.19 11.83
N LEU A 94 -28.10 -7.06 12.88
CA LEU A 94 -28.21 -5.98 13.87
C LEU A 94 -27.73 -4.65 13.32
N THR A 95 -26.92 -4.65 12.26
CA THR A 95 -26.36 -3.42 11.66
C THR A 95 -27.43 -2.51 11.08
N GLN A 96 -28.57 -3.07 10.63
CA GLN A 96 -29.62 -2.41 9.86
C GLN A 96 -29.13 -1.63 8.62
N GLY A 97 -27.88 -1.84 8.20
CA GLY A 97 -27.21 -1.00 7.21
C GLY A 97 -26.83 0.41 7.69
N LYS A 98 -26.99 0.71 8.98
CA LYS A 98 -26.79 2.01 9.62
C LYS A 98 -25.66 2.01 10.66
N TYR A 99 -25.44 0.89 11.33
CA TYR A 99 -24.51 0.77 12.44
C TYR A 99 -23.23 0.06 11.99
N PRO A 100 -22.06 0.72 12.09
CA PRO A 100 -20.80 0.14 11.65
C PRO A 100 -20.36 -1.01 12.55
N ILE A 101 -19.71 -2.01 11.94
CA ILE A 101 -18.99 -3.08 12.65
C ILE A 101 -17.52 -2.68 12.73
N LEU A 102 -17.02 -2.47 13.94
CA LEU A 102 -15.61 -2.23 14.22
C LEU A 102 -14.98 -3.50 14.80
N LEU A 103 -13.81 -3.86 14.27
CA LEU A 103 -13.07 -5.03 14.75
C LEU A 103 -12.11 -4.63 15.86
N ILE A 104 -11.98 -5.47 16.87
CA ILE A 104 -11.07 -5.30 18.00
C ILE A 104 -10.26 -6.56 18.24
N ASP A 105 -9.11 -6.44 18.89
CA ASP A 105 -8.38 -7.62 19.38
C ASP A 105 -8.69 -7.79 20.88
N ASN A 106 -7.67 -8.03 21.72
CA ASN A 106 -7.84 -8.20 23.15
C ASN A 106 -8.23 -6.89 23.87
N THR A 107 -8.07 -5.75 23.21
CA THR A 107 -8.43 -4.42 23.70
C THR A 107 -8.88 -3.55 22.53
N THR A 108 -9.50 -2.42 22.83
CA THR A 108 -9.85 -1.42 21.84
C THR A 108 -8.61 -0.60 21.51
N SER A 109 -8.13 -0.67 20.26
CA SER A 109 -7.02 0.19 19.82
C SER A 109 -7.44 1.66 19.87
N THR A 110 -6.49 2.57 20.04
CA THR A 110 -6.75 4.02 19.99
C THR A 110 -7.46 4.44 18.70
N ASN A 111 -7.18 3.77 17.58
CA ASN A 111 -7.86 4.03 16.31
C ASN A 111 -9.35 3.68 16.35
N VAL A 112 -9.73 2.61 17.04
CA VAL A 112 -11.13 2.19 17.18
C VAL A 112 -11.85 3.11 18.16
N LEU A 113 -11.26 3.45 19.32
CA LEU A 113 -11.85 4.41 20.27
C LEU A 113 -12.08 5.78 19.61
N ASN A 114 -11.09 6.28 18.85
CA ASN A 114 -11.23 7.54 18.12
C ASN A 114 -12.33 7.47 17.06
N GLU A 115 -12.53 6.31 16.42
CA GLU A 115 -13.62 6.13 15.46
C GLU A 115 -14.99 6.14 16.14
N ILE A 116 -15.13 5.51 17.31
CA ILE A 116 -16.36 5.54 18.12
C ILE A 116 -16.67 6.99 18.53
N ILE A 117 -15.67 7.74 18.98
CA ILE A 117 -15.81 9.17 19.31
C ILE A 117 -16.19 9.99 18.07
N ARG A 118 -15.55 9.73 16.91
CA ARG A 118 -15.85 10.42 15.63
C ARG A 118 -17.29 10.20 15.20
N LEU A 119 -17.82 8.99 15.41
CA LEU A 119 -19.21 8.64 15.12
C LEU A 119 -20.22 9.31 16.07
N GLU A 120 -19.75 9.85 17.20
CA GLU A 120 -20.59 10.34 18.30
C GLU A 120 -21.50 9.23 18.87
N ALA A 121 -21.01 7.99 18.90
CA ALA A 121 -21.80 6.85 19.34
C ALA A 121 -22.14 6.94 20.84
N THR A 122 -23.40 6.63 21.16
CA THR A 122 -23.93 6.65 22.53
C THR A 122 -24.31 5.25 23.02
N GLN A 123 -24.30 4.25 22.15
CA GLN A 123 -24.61 2.85 22.45
C GLN A 123 -23.60 1.93 21.78
N ALA A 124 -23.33 0.78 22.40
CA ALA A 124 -22.45 -0.24 21.86
C ALA A 124 -23.05 -1.64 22.00
N ILE A 125 -22.96 -2.43 20.93
CA ILE A 125 -23.30 -3.85 20.94
C ILE A 125 -22.01 -4.65 20.79
N ILE A 126 -21.70 -5.48 21.77
CA ILE A 126 -20.55 -6.38 21.74
C ILE A 126 -21.03 -7.77 21.34
N LEU A 127 -20.46 -8.33 20.26
CA LEU A 127 -20.77 -9.68 19.82
C LEU A 127 -19.64 -10.63 20.21
N GLY A 128 -20.01 -11.72 20.89
CA GLY A 128 -19.09 -12.74 21.37
C GLY A 128 -18.83 -12.65 22.87
N GLY A 129 -18.48 -13.80 23.45
CA GLY A 129 -18.17 -13.91 24.88
C GLY A 129 -16.85 -13.22 25.24
N THR A 130 -16.50 -13.23 26.53
CA THR A 130 -15.29 -12.57 27.06
C THR A 130 -13.97 -13.18 26.57
N SER A 131 -14.01 -14.39 26.01
CA SER A 131 -12.87 -15.03 25.35
C SER A 131 -12.58 -14.44 23.96
N ALA A 132 -13.59 -13.87 23.30
CA ALA A 132 -13.47 -13.21 22.00
C ALA A 132 -13.27 -11.70 22.19
N VAL A 133 -14.16 -11.07 22.96
CA VAL A 133 -14.11 -9.64 23.30
C VAL A 133 -13.99 -9.50 24.82
N PRO A 134 -12.78 -9.27 25.37
CA PRO A 134 -12.58 -9.22 26.82
C PRO A 134 -13.38 -8.10 27.51
N SER A 135 -13.76 -8.31 28.78
CA SER A 135 -14.58 -7.36 29.55
C SER A 135 -13.94 -5.97 29.72
N ILE A 136 -12.61 -5.86 29.60
CA ILE A 136 -11.92 -4.56 29.60
C ILE A 136 -12.46 -3.61 28.52
N VAL A 137 -13.02 -4.15 27.43
CA VAL A 137 -13.61 -3.35 26.35
C VAL A 137 -14.84 -2.58 26.85
N GLU A 138 -15.63 -3.15 27.77
CA GLU A 138 -16.77 -2.46 28.38
C GLU A 138 -16.29 -1.24 29.18
N GLU A 139 -15.26 -1.41 30.01
CA GLU A 139 -14.61 -0.32 30.75
C GLU A 139 -14.00 0.74 29.81
N GLU A 140 -13.38 0.34 28.69
CA GLU A 140 -12.83 1.27 27.70
C GLU A 140 -13.91 2.12 27.02
N LEU A 141 -15.10 1.55 26.76
CA LEU A 141 -16.26 2.25 26.22
C LEU A 141 -16.85 3.24 27.24
N GLU A 142 -16.94 2.85 28.51
CA GLU A 142 -17.36 3.73 29.60
C GLU A 142 -16.45 4.95 29.73
N ASN A 143 -15.13 4.74 29.63
CA ASN A 143 -14.14 5.80 29.72
C ASN A 143 -14.24 6.85 28.59
N ILE A 144 -14.84 6.49 27.45
CA ILE A 144 -15.09 7.43 26.35
C ILE A 144 -16.53 7.97 26.32
N GLY A 145 -17.34 7.64 27.33
CA GLY A 145 -18.65 8.26 27.58
C GLY A 145 -19.87 7.45 27.15
N ILE A 146 -19.72 6.17 26.76
CA ILE A 146 -20.87 5.28 26.57
C ILE A 146 -21.30 4.74 27.94
N LEU A 147 -22.53 5.01 28.35
CA LEU A 147 -23.01 4.60 29.67
C LEU A 147 -23.11 3.06 29.77
N PRO A 148 -22.80 2.43 30.93
CA PRO A 148 -22.82 0.97 31.07
C PRO A 148 -24.14 0.32 30.65
N GLU A 149 -25.28 0.96 30.95
CA GLU A 149 -26.62 0.49 30.57
C GLU A 149 -26.92 0.61 29.07
N LYS A 150 -26.04 1.26 28.30
CA LYS A 150 -26.10 1.36 26.83
C LYS A 150 -25.07 0.46 26.14
N ILE A 151 -24.42 -0.43 26.90
CA ILE A 151 -23.53 -1.47 26.39
C ILE A 151 -24.24 -2.83 26.50
N THR A 152 -24.51 -3.48 25.38
CA THR A 152 -25.15 -4.80 25.34
C THR A 152 -24.21 -5.84 24.77
N ARG A 153 -23.98 -6.94 25.50
CA ARG A 153 -23.23 -8.08 25.02
C ARG A 153 -24.15 -9.22 24.60
N ILE A 154 -24.01 -9.69 23.37
CA ILE A 154 -24.73 -10.85 22.84
C ILE A 154 -23.71 -11.96 22.58
N SER A 155 -23.86 -13.10 23.26
CA SER A 155 -22.90 -14.19 23.19
C SER A 155 -23.50 -15.55 23.53
N GLY A 156 -22.99 -16.61 22.91
CA GLY A 156 -23.21 -18.00 23.28
C GLY A 156 -21.90 -18.74 23.56
N LYS A 157 -21.98 -20.05 23.87
CA LYS A 157 -20.80 -20.89 24.16
C LYS A 157 -19.94 -21.13 22.92
N ASP A 158 -20.53 -21.03 21.74
CA ASP A 158 -19.86 -21.11 20.46
C ASP A 158 -20.50 -20.16 19.43
N ARG A 159 -20.01 -20.23 18.19
CA ARG A 159 -20.48 -19.40 17.08
C ARG A 159 -21.93 -19.66 16.67
N TYR A 160 -22.42 -20.89 16.86
CA TYR A 160 -23.77 -21.27 16.49
C TYR A 160 -24.75 -20.78 17.54
N GLU A 161 -24.41 -20.92 18.82
CA GLU A 161 -25.20 -20.36 19.92
C GLU A 161 -25.18 -18.83 19.90
N THR A 162 -24.03 -18.19 19.64
CA THR A 162 -23.99 -16.73 19.45
C THR A 162 -24.87 -16.29 18.27
N SER A 163 -24.84 -17.02 17.16
CA SER A 163 -25.73 -16.75 16.02
C SER A 163 -27.21 -16.92 16.36
N PHE A 164 -27.56 -17.84 17.26
CA PHE A 164 -28.92 -18.03 17.74
C PHE A 164 -29.38 -16.89 18.66
N GLU A 165 -28.52 -16.46 19.60
CA GLU A 165 -28.81 -15.33 20.49
C GLU A 165 -29.01 -14.01 19.72
N ILE A 166 -28.25 -13.81 18.64
CA ILE A 166 -28.42 -12.64 17.76
C ILE A 166 -29.82 -12.61 17.12
N VAL A 167 -30.40 -13.78 16.78
CA VAL A 167 -31.77 -13.84 16.22
C VAL A 167 -32.80 -13.35 17.22
N GLN A 168 -32.60 -13.60 18.53
CA GLN A 168 -33.52 -13.12 19.58
C GLN A 168 -33.58 -11.59 19.67
N HIS A 169 -32.54 -10.91 19.19
CA HIS A 169 -32.45 -9.45 19.16
C HIS A 169 -32.88 -8.85 17.80
N SER A 170 -33.45 -9.67 16.91
CA SER A 170 -33.92 -9.30 15.59
C SER A 170 -35.42 -9.55 15.46
N ARG A 171 -36.13 -8.65 14.78
CA ARG A 171 -37.56 -8.79 14.49
C ARG A 171 -37.85 -9.55 13.18
N LYS A 172 -36.80 -10.07 12.52
CA LYS A 172 -36.95 -10.78 11.25
C LYS A 172 -37.40 -12.21 11.49
N GLU A 173 -38.36 -12.68 10.70
CA GLU A 173 -38.92 -14.03 10.85
C GLU A 173 -38.22 -15.04 9.93
N ASN A 174 -37.81 -14.63 8.72
CA ASN A 174 -37.19 -15.54 7.76
C ASN A 174 -35.77 -15.92 8.17
N ILE A 175 -35.28 -17.07 7.69
CA ILE A 175 -33.95 -17.58 8.02
C ILE A 175 -33.14 -17.85 6.75
N VAL A 176 -31.90 -17.34 6.73
CA VAL A 176 -30.87 -17.68 5.75
C VAL A 176 -29.77 -18.41 6.49
N PHE A 177 -29.60 -19.71 6.23
CA PHE A 177 -28.49 -20.50 6.75
C PHE A 177 -27.27 -20.39 5.85
N ALA A 178 -26.10 -20.15 6.45
CA ALA A 178 -24.80 -20.24 5.80
C ALA A 178 -23.80 -20.98 6.68
N SER A 179 -22.75 -21.54 6.09
CA SER A 179 -21.79 -22.37 6.84
C SER A 179 -21.03 -21.54 7.87
N GLY A 180 -21.01 -22.01 9.13
CA GLY A 180 -20.16 -21.48 10.19
C GLY A 180 -18.75 -22.05 10.19
N GLU A 181 -18.41 -22.95 9.26
CA GLU A 181 -17.10 -23.62 9.16
C GLU A 181 -16.18 -22.94 8.14
N ASN A 182 -16.74 -22.47 7.02
CA ASN A 182 -16.06 -21.70 5.99
C ASN A 182 -17.00 -20.59 5.48
N PHE A 183 -16.53 -19.34 5.49
CA PHE A 183 -17.41 -18.18 5.47
C PHE A 183 -17.63 -17.41 4.14
N PRO A 184 -17.12 -17.80 2.96
CA PRO A 184 -17.30 -16.98 1.77
C PRO A 184 -18.79 -16.88 1.35
N ASP A 185 -19.56 -17.95 1.57
CA ASP A 185 -21.01 -17.96 1.28
C ASP A 185 -21.76 -17.06 2.26
N ALA A 186 -21.42 -17.10 3.57
CA ALA A 186 -22.00 -16.22 4.59
C ALA A 186 -21.69 -14.74 4.29
N LEU A 187 -20.45 -14.42 3.92
CA LEU A 187 -20.04 -13.06 3.56
C LEU A 187 -20.84 -12.51 2.37
N ALA A 188 -21.07 -13.33 1.35
CA ALA A 188 -21.87 -12.94 0.18
C ALA A 188 -23.39 -12.81 0.48
N SER A 189 -23.85 -13.33 1.61
CA SER A 189 -25.28 -13.45 1.95
C SER A 189 -25.87 -12.26 2.70
N ALA A 190 -25.06 -11.33 3.21
CA ALA A 190 -25.55 -10.27 4.10
C ALA A 190 -26.66 -9.40 3.45
N SER A 191 -26.44 -8.92 2.22
CA SER A 191 -27.46 -8.14 1.50
C SER A 191 -28.61 -8.99 0.98
N PHE A 192 -28.39 -10.29 0.71
CA PHE A 192 -29.47 -11.21 0.38
C PHE A 192 -30.40 -11.45 1.57
N ALA A 193 -29.85 -11.66 2.76
CA ALA A 193 -30.65 -11.80 3.98
C ALA A 193 -31.50 -10.54 4.23
N LYS A 194 -30.99 -9.34 3.92
CA LYS A 194 -31.79 -8.12 3.91
C LYS A 194 -32.94 -8.19 2.88
N SER A 195 -32.65 -8.53 1.62
CA SER A 195 -33.64 -8.48 0.53
C SER A 195 -34.83 -9.44 0.72
N VAL A 196 -34.63 -10.52 1.48
CA VAL A 196 -35.69 -11.48 1.83
C VAL A 196 -36.19 -11.32 3.28
N ASN A 197 -35.86 -10.21 3.94
CA ASN A 197 -36.21 -9.93 5.33
C ASN A 197 -35.91 -11.09 6.31
N ALA A 198 -34.70 -11.63 6.22
CA ALA A 198 -34.23 -12.78 7.00
C ALA A 198 -33.07 -12.47 7.94
N ASN A 199 -32.93 -13.30 8.97
CA ASN A 199 -31.72 -13.43 9.77
C ASN A 199 -30.68 -14.27 9.02
N LEU A 200 -29.42 -13.83 9.03
CA LEU A 200 -28.30 -14.65 8.60
C LEU A 200 -27.81 -15.50 9.78
N VAL A 201 -28.04 -16.81 9.70
CA VAL A 201 -27.74 -17.76 10.76
C VAL A 201 -26.61 -18.67 10.33
N LEU A 202 -25.58 -18.79 11.18
CA LEU A 202 -24.50 -19.73 10.94
C LEU A 202 -24.89 -21.14 11.38
N MET A 203 -24.60 -22.12 10.53
CA MET A 203 -24.91 -23.52 10.78
C MET A 203 -23.69 -24.41 10.43
N GLY A 204 -23.52 -25.51 11.16
CA GLY A 204 -22.60 -26.57 10.77
C GLY A 204 -23.14 -27.35 9.57
N LYS A 205 -22.41 -28.39 9.16
CA LYS A 205 -22.87 -29.26 8.06
C LYS A 205 -24.21 -29.96 8.33
N GLU A 206 -24.44 -30.34 9.60
CA GLU A 206 -25.60 -31.08 10.05
C GLU A 206 -26.65 -30.15 10.69
N PHE A 207 -27.93 -30.51 10.54
CA PHE A 207 -29.05 -29.79 11.13
C PHE A 207 -29.25 -30.21 12.60
N THR A 208 -29.36 -29.24 13.52
CA THR A 208 -29.46 -29.48 14.95
C THR A 208 -30.84 -29.13 15.51
N ALA A 209 -31.12 -29.54 16.75
CA ALA A 209 -32.35 -29.15 17.46
C ALA A 209 -32.47 -27.63 17.65
N GLN A 210 -31.34 -26.91 17.81
CA GLN A 210 -31.33 -25.46 17.91
C GLN A 210 -31.79 -24.80 16.60
N ASN A 211 -31.35 -25.32 15.45
CA ASN A 211 -31.80 -24.84 14.15
C ASN A 211 -33.30 -25.09 13.96
N GLN A 212 -33.83 -26.21 14.49
CA GLN A 212 -35.26 -26.51 14.44
C GLN A 212 -36.11 -25.49 15.19
N ILE A 213 -35.60 -24.92 16.30
CA ILE A 213 -36.30 -23.88 17.05
C ILE A 213 -36.45 -22.62 16.20
N LEU A 214 -35.37 -22.19 15.52
CA LEU A 214 -35.39 -21.03 14.63
C LEU A 214 -36.39 -21.14 13.47
N LEU A 215 -36.77 -22.36 13.09
CA LEU A 215 -37.71 -22.63 12.01
C LEU A 215 -39.18 -22.63 12.45
N GLN A 216 -39.49 -22.58 13.75
CA GLN A 216 -40.88 -22.62 14.23
C GLN A 216 -41.66 -21.38 13.80
N ASP A 217 -41.01 -20.22 13.84
CA ASP A 217 -41.62 -18.92 13.52
C ASP A 217 -41.27 -18.44 12.09
N SER A 218 -40.43 -19.20 11.37
CA SER A 218 -39.95 -18.79 10.05
C SER A 218 -40.96 -19.06 8.93
N LEU A 219 -41.25 -18.02 8.14
CA LEU A 219 -42.13 -18.11 6.97
C LEU A 219 -41.41 -18.66 5.73
N GLN A 220 -40.13 -18.30 5.55
CA GLN A 220 -39.31 -18.71 4.41
C GLN A 220 -37.86 -19.00 4.84
N ASN A 221 -37.32 -20.08 4.28
CA ASN A 221 -35.99 -20.57 4.62
C ASN A 221 -35.10 -20.66 3.39
N TYR A 222 -33.85 -20.28 3.57
CA TYR A 222 -32.82 -20.34 2.55
C TYR A 222 -31.57 -21.03 3.09
N VAL A 223 -30.87 -21.74 2.21
CA VAL A 223 -29.50 -22.21 2.47
C VAL A 223 -28.61 -21.64 1.39
N ILE A 224 -27.53 -21.00 1.82
CA ILE A 224 -26.50 -20.47 0.93
C ILE A 224 -25.24 -21.30 1.08
N GLY A 225 -24.79 -21.85 -0.06
CA GLY A 225 -23.68 -22.79 -0.12
C GLY A 225 -24.12 -24.21 -0.46
N GLY A 226 -23.20 -24.96 -1.08
CA GLY A 226 -23.47 -26.30 -1.59
C GLY A 226 -23.54 -27.36 -0.49
N LYS A 227 -23.94 -28.59 -0.87
CA LYS A 227 -24.10 -29.76 0.01
C LYS A 227 -22.86 -30.10 0.86
N ALA A 228 -21.67 -29.73 0.38
CA ALA A 228 -20.43 -29.92 1.11
C ALA A 228 -20.30 -29.01 2.35
N ALA A 229 -20.94 -27.84 2.33
CA ALA A 229 -20.92 -26.85 3.40
C ALA A 229 -22.12 -27.02 4.35
N ILE A 230 -23.32 -27.21 3.79
CA ILE A 230 -24.57 -27.46 4.53
C ILE A 230 -25.36 -28.55 3.82
N ASN A 231 -25.79 -29.58 4.54
CA ASN A 231 -26.70 -30.59 4.00
C ASN A 231 -28.16 -30.15 4.11
N ALA A 232 -28.63 -29.33 3.16
CA ALA A 232 -29.98 -28.77 3.15
C ALA A 232 -31.11 -29.83 3.12
N GLU A 233 -30.83 -31.06 2.70
CA GLU A 233 -31.79 -32.17 2.69
C GLU A 233 -32.23 -32.59 4.10
N LEU A 234 -31.45 -32.24 5.13
CA LEU A 234 -31.76 -32.54 6.53
C LEU A 234 -32.67 -31.49 7.18
N ILE A 235 -32.97 -30.40 6.48
CA ILE A 235 -33.84 -29.33 6.99
C ILE A 235 -35.29 -29.73 6.70
N PRO A 236 -36.13 -29.97 7.71
CA PRO A 236 -37.49 -30.48 7.50
C PRO A 236 -38.46 -29.42 6.93
N ALA A 237 -38.08 -28.14 6.96
CA ALA A 237 -38.86 -27.05 6.37
C ALA A 237 -38.52 -26.86 4.89
N LYS A 238 -39.50 -26.38 4.10
CA LYS A 238 -39.27 -26.01 2.70
C LYS A 238 -38.17 -24.94 2.63
N THR A 239 -37.09 -25.27 1.92
CA THR A 239 -35.89 -24.44 1.87
C THR A 239 -35.47 -24.20 0.43
N THR A 240 -35.14 -22.95 0.09
CA THR A 240 -34.55 -22.57 -1.19
C THR A 240 -33.03 -22.58 -1.08
N VAL A 241 -32.35 -23.36 -1.93
CA VAL A 241 -30.88 -23.43 -1.92
C VAL A 241 -30.30 -22.54 -3.01
N ILE A 242 -29.35 -21.67 -2.65
CA ILE A 242 -28.53 -20.90 -3.59
C ILE A 242 -27.08 -21.37 -3.44
N ALA A 243 -26.59 -22.10 -4.43
CA ALA A 243 -25.24 -22.65 -4.42
C ALA A 243 -24.68 -22.77 -5.83
N GLY A 244 -23.44 -22.34 -6.02
CA GLY A 244 -22.64 -22.64 -7.20
C GLY A 244 -21.66 -23.80 -6.94
N GLU A 245 -20.92 -24.17 -7.98
CA GLU A 245 -19.82 -25.13 -7.96
C GLU A 245 -18.66 -24.66 -7.07
N ASN A 246 -18.52 -23.35 -6.89
CA ASN A 246 -17.48 -22.72 -6.10
C ASN A 246 -17.97 -21.42 -5.46
N ARG A 247 -17.19 -20.86 -4.52
CA ARG A 247 -17.53 -19.65 -3.76
C ARG A 247 -17.76 -18.41 -4.63
N TYR A 248 -17.06 -18.31 -5.75
CA TYR A 248 -17.19 -17.19 -6.68
C TYR A 248 -18.53 -17.28 -7.41
N GLN A 249 -18.86 -18.45 -7.94
CA GLN A 249 -20.16 -18.68 -8.57
C GLN A 249 -21.32 -18.47 -7.60
N THR A 250 -21.26 -19.01 -6.37
CA THR A 250 -22.28 -18.75 -5.33
C THR A 250 -22.47 -17.26 -5.10
N SER A 251 -21.39 -16.48 -4.95
CA SER A 251 -21.49 -15.03 -4.77
C SER A 251 -22.16 -14.33 -5.96
N THR A 252 -21.90 -14.76 -7.19
CA THR A 252 -22.53 -14.17 -8.40
C THR A 252 -24.00 -14.58 -8.57
N LEU A 253 -24.39 -15.78 -8.13
CA LEU A 253 -25.79 -16.22 -8.13
C LEU A 253 -26.63 -15.41 -7.14
N ILE A 254 -26.08 -15.15 -5.94
CA ILE A 254 -26.70 -14.24 -4.97
C ILE A 254 -26.80 -12.85 -5.58
N ALA A 255 -25.71 -12.35 -6.16
CA ALA A 255 -25.67 -11.03 -6.77
C ALA A 255 -26.64 -10.85 -7.95
N ASP A 256 -27.05 -11.93 -8.62
CA ASP A 256 -28.06 -11.89 -9.68
C ASP A 256 -29.47 -11.60 -9.11
N THR A 257 -29.72 -11.89 -7.83
CA THR A 257 -31.00 -11.61 -7.13
C THR A 257 -31.12 -10.19 -6.56
N LEU A 258 -30.04 -9.42 -6.57
CA LEU A 258 -29.95 -8.10 -5.94
C LEU A 258 -29.83 -6.98 -6.99
N ARG A 259 -30.01 -5.74 -6.52
CA ARG A 259 -29.67 -4.53 -7.29
C ARG A 259 -28.18 -4.53 -7.64
N LYS A 260 -27.82 -3.95 -8.79
CA LYS A 260 -26.44 -4.04 -9.31
C LYS A 260 -25.81 -2.67 -9.59
N ASP A 261 -26.52 -1.57 -9.28
CA ASP A 261 -26.02 -0.20 -9.51
C ASP A 261 -24.71 0.05 -8.75
N PHE A 262 -24.63 -0.44 -7.52
CA PHE A 262 -23.43 -0.43 -6.68
C PHE A 262 -23.09 -1.86 -6.30
N ILE A 263 -21.85 -2.28 -6.53
CA ILE A 263 -21.37 -3.62 -6.15
C ILE A 263 -20.16 -3.49 -5.22
N ILE A 264 -20.01 -4.45 -4.31
CA ILE A 264 -18.84 -4.56 -3.45
C ILE A 264 -18.06 -5.80 -3.86
N VAL A 265 -16.76 -5.67 -4.07
CA VAL A 265 -15.85 -6.77 -4.41
C VAL A 265 -14.90 -7.03 -3.24
N ALA A 266 -14.86 -8.27 -2.77
CA ALA A 266 -14.01 -8.71 -1.67
C ALA A 266 -13.20 -9.96 -2.05
N SER A 267 -12.11 -10.23 -1.34
CA SER A 267 -11.34 -11.47 -1.55
C SER A 267 -12.19 -12.68 -1.16
N GLY A 268 -12.19 -13.72 -1.98
CA GLY A 268 -12.78 -15.01 -1.64
C GLY A 268 -11.79 -15.93 -0.92
N GLU A 269 -10.50 -15.59 -0.85
CA GLU A 269 -9.43 -16.48 -0.34
C GLU A 269 -8.97 -16.08 1.06
N ASN A 270 -8.77 -14.78 1.28
CA ASN A 270 -8.36 -14.21 2.55
C ASN A 270 -9.18 -12.93 2.80
N PHE A 271 -10.26 -13.07 3.58
CA PHE A 271 -11.30 -12.04 3.72
C PHE A 271 -11.41 -11.39 5.12
N PRO A 272 -10.35 -11.25 5.93
CA PRO A 272 -10.48 -10.58 7.23
C PRO A 272 -10.84 -9.09 7.08
N ASP A 273 -10.43 -8.47 5.97
CA ASP A 273 -10.79 -7.11 5.59
C ASP A 273 -12.28 -6.98 5.21
N ALA A 274 -12.95 -8.10 4.92
CA ALA A 274 -14.31 -8.11 4.40
C ALA A 274 -15.38 -8.27 5.49
N LEU A 275 -14.99 -8.55 6.74
CA LEU A 275 -15.93 -8.86 7.82
C LEU A 275 -16.83 -7.69 8.19
N SER A 276 -16.31 -6.46 8.06
CA SER A 276 -17.05 -5.23 8.33
C SER A 276 -17.78 -4.68 7.11
N ILE A 277 -17.91 -5.45 6.02
CA ILE A 277 -18.64 -5.02 4.81
C ILE A 277 -20.16 -5.04 5.03
N ALA A 278 -20.66 -5.91 5.90
CA ALA A 278 -22.10 -6.18 6.01
C ALA A 278 -22.97 -4.92 6.21
N PRO A 279 -22.65 -3.96 7.11
CA PRO A 279 -23.40 -2.71 7.20
C PRO A 279 -23.50 -1.97 5.88
N LEU A 280 -22.39 -1.91 5.13
CA LEU A 280 -22.34 -1.20 3.86
C LEU A 280 -23.11 -1.93 2.75
N ALA A 281 -22.98 -3.25 2.66
CA ALA A 281 -23.73 -4.08 1.72
C ALA A 281 -25.24 -3.98 1.98
N ILE A 282 -25.66 -4.02 3.25
CA ILE A 282 -27.06 -3.89 3.66
C ILE A 282 -27.56 -2.47 3.38
N GLY A 283 -26.84 -1.44 3.81
CA GLY A 283 -27.26 -0.04 3.66
C GLY A 283 -27.42 0.39 2.20
N LEU A 284 -26.50 -0.05 1.33
CA LEU A 284 -26.52 0.27 -0.10
C LEU A 284 -27.27 -0.73 -0.96
N ASP A 285 -27.91 -1.74 -0.36
CA ASP A 285 -28.58 -2.84 -1.08
C ASP A 285 -27.67 -3.47 -2.16
N ALA A 286 -26.39 -3.61 -1.81
CA ALA A 286 -25.31 -3.90 -2.73
C ALA A 286 -24.87 -5.37 -2.60
N PRO A 287 -24.73 -6.12 -3.70
CA PRO A 287 -24.21 -7.46 -3.67
C PRO A 287 -22.72 -7.46 -3.34
N VAL A 288 -22.30 -8.47 -2.58
CA VAL A 288 -20.88 -8.76 -2.32
C VAL A 288 -20.43 -9.85 -3.28
N ILE A 289 -19.55 -9.49 -4.21
CA ILE A 289 -18.97 -10.37 -5.22
C ILE A 289 -17.57 -10.77 -4.77
N LEU A 290 -17.26 -12.06 -4.84
CA LEU A 290 -15.94 -12.56 -4.45
C LEU A 290 -14.98 -12.62 -5.65
N THR A 291 -13.69 -12.40 -5.37
CA THR A 291 -12.60 -12.52 -6.35
C THR A 291 -11.40 -13.26 -5.75
N GLY A 292 -10.53 -13.82 -6.60
CA GLY A 292 -9.22 -14.33 -6.19
C GLY A 292 -8.26 -13.18 -5.85
N SER A 293 -7.22 -13.46 -5.07
CA SER A 293 -6.25 -12.45 -4.65
C SER A 293 -5.35 -11.96 -5.79
N LYS A 294 -4.98 -12.86 -6.71
CA LYS A 294 -4.03 -12.59 -7.79
C LYS A 294 -4.69 -12.52 -9.17
N GLU A 295 -5.81 -13.19 -9.35
CA GLU A 295 -6.54 -13.27 -10.61
C GLU A 295 -8.06 -13.18 -10.39
N LEU A 296 -8.78 -12.72 -11.42
CA LEU A 296 -10.24 -12.75 -11.41
C LEU A 296 -10.73 -14.15 -11.82
N PRO A 297 -11.56 -14.80 -11.02
CA PRO A 297 -12.23 -16.04 -11.41
C PRO A 297 -13.14 -15.83 -12.62
N ASN A 298 -13.32 -16.87 -13.44
CA ASN A 298 -14.18 -16.82 -14.63
C ASN A 298 -15.64 -16.45 -14.29
N ASP A 299 -16.15 -16.91 -13.15
CA ASP A 299 -17.50 -16.56 -12.67
C ASP A 299 -17.62 -15.05 -12.42
N THR A 300 -16.63 -14.47 -11.74
CA THR A 300 -16.55 -13.02 -11.47
C THR A 300 -16.42 -12.21 -12.75
N ILE A 301 -15.56 -12.62 -13.69
CA ILE A 301 -15.42 -12.00 -15.02
C ILE A 301 -16.76 -12.00 -15.75
N SER A 302 -17.41 -13.16 -15.79
CA SER A 302 -18.66 -13.36 -16.53
C SER A 302 -19.76 -12.47 -15.96
N TYR A 303 -19.88 -12.41 -14.63
CA TYR A 303 -20.85 -11.54 -13.96
C TYR A 303 -20.57 -10.05 -14.25
N LEU A 304 -19.33 -9.59 -14.08
CA LEU A 304 -18.97 -8.17 -14.31
C LEU A 304 -19.19 -7.78 -15.77
N THR A 305 -18.85 -8.66 -16.72
CA THR A 305 -19.02 -8.39 -18.15
C THR A 305 -20.49 -8.35 -18.54
N LYS A 306 -21.28 -9.33 -18.08
CA LYS A 306 -22.74 -9.43 -18.32
C LYS A 306 -23.49 -8.21 -17.81
N ASN A 307 -23.15 -7.72 -16.61
CA ASN A 307 -23.90 -6.67 -15.91
C ASN A 307 -23.24 -5.27 -16.01
N ARG A 308 -22.21 -5.10 -16.85
CA ARG A 308 -21.38 -3.88 -16.89
C ARG A 308 -22.17 -2.58 -17.09
N GLU A 309 -23.30 -2.64 -17.80
CA GLU A 309 -24.10 -1.45 -18.14
C GLU A 309 -25.02 -1.03 -16.98
N ASP A 310 -25.37 -1.99 -16.13
CA ASP A 310 -26.16 -1.77 -14.91
C ASP A 310 -25.25 -1.31 -13.76
N ILE A 311 -24.01 -1.80 -13.70
CA ILE A 311 -23.03 -1.43 -12.68
C ILE A 311 -22.57 0.02 -12.87
N LYS A 312 -22.93 0.91 -11.93
CA LYS A 312 -22.53 2.32 -11.94
C LYS A 312 -21.26 2.57 -11.17
N LYS A 313 -21.08 1.86 -10.05
CA LYS A 313 -19.94 2.03 -9.14
C LYS A 313 -19.52 0.70 -8.52
N VAL A 314 -18.22 0.59 -8.24
CA VAL A 314 -17.62 -0.58 -7.59
C VAL A 314 -16.82 -0.14 -6.37
N LEU A 315 -17.05 -0.82 -5.25
CA LEU A 315 -16.16 -0.73 -4.10
C LEU A 315 -15.33 -2.00 -4.00
N VAL A 316 -14.01 -1.86 -3.94
CA VAL A 316 -13.10 -2.99 -3.72
C VAL A 316 -12.60 -2.92 -2.29
N VAL A 317 -12.89 -3.93 -1.48
CA VAL A 317 -12.57 -3.93 -0.06
C VAL A 317 -11.43 -4.88 0.23
N GLY A 318 -10.40 -4.34 0.87
CA GLY A 318 -9.21 -5.06 1.30
C GLY A 318 -7.91 -4.56 0.66
N GLY A 319 -6.81 -4.83 1.36
CA GLY A 319 -5.48 -4.38 0.94
C GLY A 319 -4.97 -5.06 -0.33
N GLU A 320 -3.81 -4.60 -0.82
CA GLU A 320 -3.20 -5.13 -2.05
C GLU A 320 -2.79 -6.61 -1.95
N SER A 321 -2.55 -7.12 -0.74
CA SER A 321 -2.29 -8.53 -0.50
C SER A 321 -3.55 -9.41 -0.56
N ALA A 322 -4.72 -8.84 -0.26
CA ALA A 322 -6.01 -9.55 -0.32
C ALA A 322 -6.60 -9.52 -1.73
N ILE A 323 -6.43 -8.40 -2.44
CA ILE A 323 -6.83 -8.21 -3.83
C ILE A 323 -5.72 -7.40 -4.52
N SER A 324 -4.99 -8.02 -5.43
CA SER A 324 -3.83 -7.38 -6.08
C SER A 324 -4.21 -6.11 -6.87
N PRO A 325 -3.25 -5.21 -7.12
CA PRO A 325 -3.47 -4.07 -8.01
C PRO A 325 -3.96 -4.48 -9.41
N LEU A 326 -3.50 -5.63 -9.92
CA LEU A 326 -3.93 -6.18 -11.20
C LEU A 326 -5.42 -6.55 -11.20
N VAL A 327 -5.88 -7.27 -10.18
CA VAL A 327 -7.30 -7.64 -10.04
C VAL A 327 -8.18 -6.39 -9.95
N TYR A 328 -7.79 -5.40 -9.14
CA TYR A 328 -8.49 -4.11 -9.06
C TYR A 328 -8.58 -3.40 -10.41
N LYS A 329 -7.48 -3.36 -11.16
CA LYS A 329 -7.45 -2.73 -12.49
C LYS A 329 -8.31 -3.47 -13.49
N ASN A 330 -8.31 -4.81 -13.46
CA ASN A 330 -9.16 -5.62 -14.31
C ASN A 330 -10.65 -5.40 -14.02
N ILE A 331 -11.04 -5.28 -12.74
CA ILE A 331 -12.42 -4.92 -12.38
C ILE A 331 -12.79 -3.57 -13.00
N GLU A 332 -11.95 -2.55 -12.81
CA GLU A 332 -12.17 -1.21 -13.35
C GLU A 332 -12.30 -1.21 -14.89
N GLU A 333 -11.47 -2.01 -15.57
CA GLU A 333 -11.43 -2.13 -17.03
C GLU A 333 -12.64 -2.90 -17.58
N ILE A 334 -13.05 -4.01 -16.95
CA ILE A 334 -14.23 -4.78 -17.38
C ILE A 334 -15.48 -3.90 -17.33
N ILE A 335 -15.67 -3.12 -16.25
CA ILE A 335 -16.81 -2.22 -16.15
C ILE A 335 -16.77 -1.14 -17.24
N LYS A 336 -15.58 -0.58 -17.52
CA LYS A 336 -15.40 0.44 -18.57
C LYS A 336 -15.64 -0.09 -19.98
N THR A 337 -15.01 -1.21 -20.34
CA THR A 337 -14.84 -1.62 -21.75
C THR A 337 -15.43 -2.99 -22.07
N GLY A 338 -15.88 -3.74 -21.06
CA GLY A 338 -16.35 -5.13 -21.21
C GLY A 338 -15.21 -6.12 -21.50
N LYS A 339 -13.95 -5.69 -21.35
CA LYS A 339 -12.77 -6.52 -21.60
C LYS A 339 -11.97 -6.62 -20.31
N ILE A 340 -11.42 -7.81 -20.07
CA ILE A 340 -10.33 -7.95 -19.12
C ILE A 340 -9.13 -7.25 -19.74
N GLN A 341 -8.34 -6.56 -18.92
CA GLN A 341 -6.98 -6.25 -19.34
C GLN A 341 -6.20 -7.57 -19.40
N THR A 342 -6.25 -8.25 -20.54
CA THR A 342 -5.21 -9.19 -20.90
C THR A 342 -3.98 -8.34 -21.16
N PHE A 343 -3.29 -7.92 -20.12
CA PHE A 343 -1.87 -7.77 -20.30
C PHE A 343 -1.41 -9.19 -20.68
N PRO A 344 -0.87 -9.46 -21.88
CA PRO A 344 0.17 -10.47 -21.87
C PRO A 344 1.12 -9.99 -20.76
N PRO A 345 1.39 -10.79 -19.70
CA PRO A 345 2.46 -10.44 -18.80
C PRO A 345 3.61 -10.11 -19.73
N LYS A 346 4.16 -8.90 -19.62
CA LYS A 346 5.26 -8.55 -20.51
C LYS A 346 6.29 -9.64 -20.25
N ASP A 347 6.58 -10.44 -21.28
CA ASP A 347 7.39 -11.63 -21.11
C ASP A 347 8.66 -11.18 -20.37
N VAL A 348 8.84 -11.63 -19.14
CA VAL A 348 9.98 -11.20 -18.31
C VAL A 348 11.30 -11.54 -18.99
N SER A 349 11.29 -12.40 -20.01
CA SER A 349 12.41 -12.66 -20.92
C SER A 349 12.94 -11.42 -21.65
N VAL A 350 12.12 -10.35 -21.78
CA VAL A 350 12.57 -9.06 -22.34
C VAL A 350 13.56 -8.35 -21.41
N PHE A 351 13.55 -8.69 -20.12
CA PHE A 351 14.49 -8.17 -19.15
C PHE A 351 15.66 -9.13 -18.93
N LYS A 352 16.82 -8.57 -18.59
CA LYS A 352 18.02 -9.34 -18.26
C LYS A 352 18.56 -8.89 -16.92
N ASN A 353 19.12 -9.82 -16.15
CA ASN A 353 19.81 -9.46 -14.90
C ASN A 353 20.92 -8.44 -15.19
N ASN A 354 21.02 -7.41 -14.35
CA ASN A 354 21.90 -6.25 -14.50
C ASN A 354 21.57 -5.30 -15.66
N ASP A 355 20.48 -5.52 -16.39
CA ASP A 355 19.98 -4.55 -17.36
C ASP A 355 19.24 -3.40 -16.68
N TYR A 356 18.78 -2.44 -17.46
CA TYR A 356 18.04 -1.29 -16.99
C TYR A 356 16.67 -1.20 -17.66
N VAL A 357 15.72 -0.69 -16.91
CA VAL A 357 14.35 -0.50 -17.37
C VAL A 357 13.87 0.90 -17.03
N MET A 358 13.05 1.48 -17.91
CA MET A 358 12.51 2.83 -17.75
C MET A 358 11.06 2.75 -17.31
N ALA A 359 10.70 3.46 -16.23
CA ALA A 359 9.33 3.62 -15.80
C ALA A 359 8.53 4.38 -16.86
N LEU A 360 7.47 3.77 -17.40
CA LEU A 360 6.56 4.34 -18.40
C LEU A 360 5.56 5.33 -17.77
N ARG A 361 5.30 5.19 -16.48
CA ARG A 361 4.40 6.02 -15.67
C ARG A 361 4.94 6.10 -14.24
N ASN A 362 4.33 6.96 -13.42
CA ASN A 362 4.61 6.95 -11.98
C ASN A 362 4.19 5.58 -11.42
N THR A 363 5.11 4.87 -10.79
CA THR A 363 4.94 3.50 -10.31
C THR A 363 5.65 3.31 -8.97
N ASN A 364 5.39 2.21 -8.28
CA ASN A 364 6.02 1.86 -7.02
C ASN A 364 6.72 0.50 -7.11
N LEU A 365 7.85 0.35 -6.41
CA LEU A 365 8.36 -0.98 -6.05
C LEU A 365 7.63 -1.48 -4.78
N SER A 366 7.53 -2.80 -4.62
CA SER A 366 7.00 -3.41 -3.39
C SER A 366 7.71 -2.82 -2.15
N GLY A 367 6.98 -2.08 -1.31
CA GLY A 367 7.56 -1.26 -0.24
C GLY A 367 7.35 0.26 -0.38
N ASN A 368 6.41 0.72 -1.23
CA ASN A 368 5.98 2.13 -1.39
C ASN A 368 7.06 3.10 -1.91
N ILE A 369 7.98 2.65 -2.76
CA ILE A 369 9.00 3.53 -3.33
C ILE A 369 8.55 4.04 -4.69
N ALA A 370 8.19 5.32 -4.73
CA ALA A 370 7.79 5.99 -5.96
C ALA A 370 8.97 6.12 -6.93
N ILE A 371 8.79 5.54 -8.12
CA ILE A 371 9.63 5.75 -9.30
C ILE A 371 8.83 6.64 -10.26
N PRO A 372 9.24 7.90 -10.47
CA PRO A 372 8.59 8.79 -11.42
C PRO A 372 8.68 8.29 -12.86
N ALA A 373 7.69 8.62 -13.67
CA ALA A 373 7.71 8.37 -15.11
C ALA A 373 9.00 8.91 -15.77
N GLY A 374 9.59 8.13 -16.68
CA GLY A 374 10.82 8.46 -17.40
C GLY A 374 12.10 8.33 -16.58
N LYS A 375 12.04 7.73 -15.38
CA LYS A 375 13.22 7.35 -14.58
C LYS A 375 13.62 5.90 -14.84
N VAL A 376 14.92 5.64 -14.70
CA VAL A 376 15.53 4.35 -15.00
C VAL A 376 15.86 3.62 -13.70
N ALA A 377 15.49 2.35 -13.62
CA ALA A 377 15.79 1.44 -12.52
C ALA A 377 16.60 0.24 -13.03
N LYS A 378 17.41 -0.37 -12.15
CA LYS A 378 18.29 -1.51 -12.48
C LYS A 378 17.61 -2.82 -12.18
N VAL A 379 17.65 -3.77 -13.11
CA VAL A 379 17.21 -5.16 -12.88
C VAL A 379 18.24 -5.87 -12.01
N ILE A 380 17.87 -6.19 -10.78
CA ILE A 380 18.71 -6.91 -9.83
C ILE A 380 18.58 -8.40 -10.03
N LYS A 381 17.35 -8.89 -10.09
CA LYS A 381 17.08 -10.32 -10.13
C LYS A 381 15.76 -10.60 -10.82
N ILE A 382 15.76 -11.58 -11.72
CA ILE A 382 14.55 -12.17 -12.29
C ILE A 382 14.36 -13.55 -11.64
N THR A 383 13.20 -13.77 -11.01
CA THR A 383 12.85 -15.05 -10.36
C THR A 383 11.46 -15.48 -10.78
N GLY A 384 11.36 -16.50 -11.64
CA GLY A 384 10.08 -16.87 -12.26
C GLY A 384 9.53 -15.68 -13.05
N GLU A 385 8.33 -15.24 -12.68
CA GLU A 385 7.63 -14.09 -13.29
C GLU A 385 7.89 -12.75 -12.56
N THR A 386 8.74 -12.74 -11.52
CA THR A 386 9.01 -11.53 -10.74
C THR A 386 10.32 -10.87 -11.17
N VAL A 387 10.31 -9.54 -11.22
CA VAL A 387 11.47 -8.71 -11.50
C VAL A 387 11.74 -7.84 -10.29
N GLU A 388 12.88 -8.06 -9.63
CA GLU A 388 13.38 -7.18 -8.59
C GLU A 388 14.19 -6.05 -9.24
N LEU A 389 13.77 -4.82 -9.01
CA LEU A 389 14.45 -3.61 -9.47
C LEU A 389 15.14 -2.89 -8.30
N GLU A 390 16.21 -2.18 -8.59
CA GLU A 390 16.85 -1.21 -7.71
C GLU A 390 16.70 0.20 -8.28
N TYR A 391 16.18 1.12 -7.47
CA TYR A 391 16.11 2.54 -7.77
C TYR A 391 16.63 3.35 -6.58
N ASN A 392 17.57 4.27 -6.83
CA ASN A 392 18.23 5.08 -5.81
C ASN A 392 18.81 4.28 -4.61
N GLY A 393 19.29 3.06 -4.86
CA GLY A 393 19.86 2.19 -3.83
C GLY A 393 18.85 1.38 -3.02
N THR A 394 17.55 1.47 -3.34
CA THR A 394 16.52 0.64 -2.72
C THR A 394 15.98 -0.37 -3.70
N LYS A 395 15.71 -1.59 -3.21
CA LYS A 395 15.27 -2.73 -4.01
C LYS A 395 13.82 -3.06 -3.74
N GLY A 396 13.12 -3.57 -4.74
CA GLY A 396 11.79 -4.12 -4.58
C GLY A 396 11.27 -4.77 -5.85
N ILE A 397 10.18 -5.52 -5.73
CA ILE A 397 9.52 -6.19 -6.83
C ILE A 397 8.77 -5.15 -7.65
N ALA A 398 8.95 -5.20 -8.96
CA ALA A 398 8.34 -4.30 -9.92
C ALA A 398 7.08 -4.89 -10.55
N ILE A 399 6.14 -3.99 -10.85
CA ILE A 399 5.02 -4.26 -11.76
C ILE A 399 5.58 -4.13 -13.17
N VAL A 400 5.90 -5.26 -13.80
CA VAL A 400 6.65 -5.38 -15.05
C VAL A 400 6.10 -4.52 -16.20
N GLU A 401 4.78 -4.33 -16.24
CA GLU A 401 4.05 -3.53 -17.24
C GLU A 401 4.36 -2.04 -17.14
N ASP A 402 4.80 -1.57 -15.98
CA ASP A 402 5.15 -0.17 -15.75
C ASP A 402 6.52 0.19 -16.30
N TYR A 403 7.25 -0.79 -16.85
CA TYR A 403 8.62 -0.60 -17.26
C TYR A 403 8.86 -1.07 -18.70
N SER A 404 9.60 -0.29 -19.47
CA SER A 404 10.16 -0.71 -20.76
C SER A 404 11.63 -1.06 -20.65
N GLU A 405 12.13 -1.85 -21.61
CA GLU A 405 13.56 -1.89 -21.90
C GLU A 405 14.07 -0.44 -22.01
N ASN A 406 15.20 -0.16 -21.35
CA ASN A 406 15.68 1.20 -21.25
C ASN A 406 16.17 1.71 -22.61
N THR A 407 15.59 2.81 -23.06
CA THR A 407 16.17 3.65 -24.09
C THR A 407 16.75 4.89 -23.42
N ILE A 408 18.07 4.94 -23.22
CA ILE A 408 18.79 6.12 -22.70
C ILE A 408 18.27 7.37 -23.43
N SER A 409 17.85 8.37 -22.67
CA SER A 409 17.04 9.51 -23.13
C SER A 409 17.87 10.72 -23.58
N ASN A 410 19.19 10.58 -23.66
CA ASN A 410 20.15 11.62 -24.07
C ASN A 410 20.09 12.89 -23.22
N LYS A 411 19.74 12.78 -21.93
CA LYS A 411 19.62 13.92 -21.03
C LYS A 411 20.99 14.57 -20.76
N ASN A 412 20.95 15.89 -20.62
CA ASN A 412 22.07 16.71 -20.13
C ASN A 412 21.54 17.63 -19.02
N THR A 413 22.05 17.43 -17.81
CA THR A 413 21.67 18.19 -16.63
C THR A 413 22.40 19.53 -16.64
N LYS A 414 21.66 20.63 -16.61
CA LYS A 414 22.28 21.97 -16.53
C LYS A 414 22.88 22.18 -15.15
N VAL A 415 24.16 22.57 -15.11
CA VAL A 415 24.90 22.86 -13.87
C VAL A 415 25.57 24.22 -14.00
N PRO A 416 25.74 24.98 -12.90
CA PRO A 416 26.52 26.20 -12.95
C PRO A 416 27.99 25.86 -13.14
N TYR A 417 28.65 26.58 -14.06
CA TYR A 417 30.09 26.47 -14.19
C TYR A 417 30.81 27.18 -13.04
N ILE A 418 31.79 26.50 -12.45
CA ILE A 418 32.69 27.06 -11.45
C ILE A 418 34.12 26.70 -11.87
N SER A 419 34.93 27.71 -12.17
CA SER A 419 36.36 27.49 -12.40
C SER A 419 37.08 27.29 -11.07
N GLN A 420 37.92 26.26 -10.99
CA GLN A 420 38.84 26.12 -9.88
C GLN A 420 40.08 27.02 -10.03
N VAL A 421 40.36 27.55 -11.23
CA VAL A 421 41.59 28.31 -11.52
C VAL A 421 41.38 29.81 -11.30
N GLU A 422 40.28 30.38 -11.77
CA GLU A 422 40.01 31.82 -11.66
C GLU A 422 38.65 32.09 -10.98
N PRO A 423 38.56 33.06 -10.04
CA PRO A 423 39.63 33.85 -9.43
C PRO A 423 40.33 33.16 -8.25
N LEU A 424 39.85 31.98 -7.82
CA LEU A 424 40.24 31.37 -6.55
C LEU A 424 41.63 30.72 -6.53
N TYR A 425 42.14 30.32 -7.70
CA TYR A 425 43.41 29.61 -7.86
C TYR A 425 43.58 28.38 -6.94
N ALA A 426 42.75 27.36 -7.17
CA ALA A 426 42.78 26.05 -6.55
C ALA A 426 43.25 24.97 -7.55
N PRO A 427 44.53 24.93 -7.96
CA PRO A 427 45.02 24.06 -9.04
C PRO A 427 44.88 22.56 -8.79
N VAL A 428 44.64 22.11 -7.56
CA VAL A 428 44.41 20.70 -7.21
C VAL A 428 43.09 20.49 -6.45
N GLY A 429 42.14 21.42 -6.58
CA GLY A 429 40.81 21.37 -5.95
C GLY A 429 39.71 20.69 -6.78
N CYS A 430 40.04 19.95 -7.83
CA CYS A 430 39.11 19.48 -8.85
C CYS A 430 37.93 18.67 -8.28
N GLU A 431 38.18 17.78 -7.32
CA GLU A 431 37.18 16.92 -6.69
C GLU A 431 36.09 17.74 -6.00
N GLY A 432 36.50 18.73 -5.19
CA GLY A 432 35.59 19.57 -4.42
C GLY A 432 34.81 20.55 -5.31
N VAL A 433 35.46 21.12 -6.33
CA VAL A 433 34.78 22.06 -7.25
C VAL A 433 33.79 21.32 -8.16
N ALA A 434 34.16 20.14 -8.68
CA ALA A 434 33.24 19.31 -9.46
C ALA A 434 32.01 18.92 -8.64
N LEU A 435 32.20 18.50 -7.38
CA LEU A 435 31.09 18.18 -6.48
C LEU A 435 30.20 19.40 -6.20
N LEU A 436 30.79 20.58 -5.96
CA LEU A 436 30.03 21.80 -5.72
C LEU A 436 29.19 22.21 -6.95
N MET A 437 29.73 22.08 -8.16
CA MET A 437 28.97 22.30 -9.40
C MET A 437 27.74 21.38 -9.47
N GLY A 438 27.93 20.08 -9.18
CA GLY A 438 26.83 19.11 -9.15
C GLY A 438 25.76 19.43 -8.10
N LEU A 439 26.19 19.74 -6.87
CA LEU A 439 25.30 20.16 -5.78
C LEU A 439 24.46 21.38 -6.17
N LYS A 440 25.10 22.44 -6.70
CA LYS A 440 24.39 23.65 -7.12
C LYS A 440 23.46 23.40 -8.30
N GLY A 441 23.84 22.55 -9.25
CA GLY A 441 22.99 22.12 -10.36
C GLY A 441 21.70 21.44 -9.89
N LYS A 442 21.79 20.67 -8.80
CA LYS A 442 20.63 20.01 -8.15
C LYS A 442 19.88 20.91 -7.16
N GLY A 443 20.27 22.18 -7.05
CA GLY A 443 19.63 23.16 -6.16
C GLY A 443 20.12 23.12 -4.70
N TYR A 444 21.13 22.31 -4.40
CA TYR A 444 21.79 22.27 -3.09
C TYR A 444 22.93 23.29 -3.00
N ALA A 445 23.45 23.54 -1.79
CA ALA A 445 24.64 24.38 -1.56
C ALA A 445 24.62 25.78 -2.24
N LYS A 446 23.45 26.35 -2.55
CA LYS A 446 23.32 27.58 -3.36
C LYS A 446 24.17 28.75 -2.83
N ASN A 447 24.17 28.91 -1.50
CA ASN A 447 24.84 30.01 -0.81
C ASN A 447 26.29 29.70 -0.37
N VAL A 448 26.82 28.52 -0.71
CA VAL A 448 28.18 28.14 -0.34
C VAL A 448 29.16 28.65 -1.39
N THR A 449 30.17 29.41 -0.97
CA THR A 449 31.24 29.86 -1.86
C THR A 449 32.23 28.71 -2.14
N THR A 450 32.90 28.75 -3.29
CA THR A 450 33.91 27.75 -3.65
C THR A 450 35.03 27.66 -2.61
N LYS A 451 35.46 28.81 -2.06
CA LYS A 451 36.48 28.86 -1.01
C LYS A 451 36.02 28.16 0.27
N GLN A 452 34.84 28.53 0.79
CA GLN A 452 34.26 27.88 1.98
C GLN A 452 34.12 26.37 1.78
N PHE A 453 33.66 25.93 0.60
CA PHE A 453 33.48 24.51 0.32
C PHE A 453 34.81 23.74 0.32
N LEU A 454 35.87 24.31 -0.26
CA LEU A 454 37.19 23.67 -0.32
C LEU A 454 37.94 23.68 1.03
N ASP A 455 37.79 24.77 1.79
CA ASP A 455 38.40 24.90 3.13
C ASP A 455 37.82 23.90 4.12
N ASN A 456 36.50 23.66 4.04
CA ASN A 456 35.77 22.79 4.95
C ASN A 456 35.81 21.30 4.59
N MET A 457 36.47 20.91 3.48
CA MET A 457 36.65 19.49 3.15
C MET A 457 37.40 18.76 4.29
N PRO A 458 36.99 17.52 4.64
CA PRO A 458 37.71 16.75 5.64
C PRO A 458 39.17 16.61 5.24
N LYS A 459 40.09 16.69 6.20
CA LYS A 459 41.54 16.64 5.95
C LYS A 459 42.15 15.37 6.54
N HIS A 460 43.20 14.87 5.90
CA HIS A 460 44.06 13.83 6.47
C HIS A 460 45.54 14.15 6.18
N PRO A 461 46.48 13.84 7.09
CA PRO A 461 47.90 14.15 6.87
C PRO A 461 48.50 13.49 5.62
N SER A 462 48.10 12.24 5.31
CA SER A 462 48.73 11.44 4.25
C SER A 462 47.81 10.46 3.50
N ASN A 463 46.54 10.31 3.87
CA ASN A 463 45.69 9.22 3.36
C ASN A 463 44.41 9.76 2.69
N PRO A 464 44.37 9.80 1.35
CA PRO A 464 43.20 10.27 0.61
C PRO A 464 41.92 9.47 0.87
N ARG A 465 42.03 8.23 1.36
CA ARG A 465 40.89 7.37 1.72
C ARG A 465 40.13 7.89 2.95
N LYS A 466 40.75 8.76 3.75
CA LYS A 466 40.20 9.31 5.01
C LYS A 466 39.87 10.81 4.94
N GLY A 467 40.36 11.52 3.93
CA GLY A 467 40.14 12.95 3.75
C GLY A 467 41.09 13.57 2.73
N TYR A 468 40.89 14.83 2.40
CA TYR A 468 41.74 15.58 1.49
C TYR A 468 43.15 15.76 2.07
N VAL A 469 44.17 15.36 1.32
CA VAL A 469 45.57 15.46 1.72
C VAL A 469 46.21 16.73 1.14
N GLY A 470 46.94 17.48 1.97
CA GLY A 470 47.58 18.74 1.57
C GLY A 470 46.58 19.88 1.37
N SER A 471 46.85 20.76 0.39
CA SER A 471 46.04 21.96 0.13
C SER A 471 45.48 21.97 -1.31
N PRO A 472 44.18 22.27 -1.51
CA PRO A 472 43.61 22.43 -2.85
C PRO A 472 44.24 23.61 -3.63
N TYR A 473 44.87 24.54 -2.92
CA TYR A 473 45.48 25.76 -3.45
C TYR A 473 46.94 25.60 -3.86
N LYS A 474 47.60 24.51 -3.46
CA LYS A 474 49.03 24.31 -3.69
C LYS A 474 49.34 22.84 -3.97
N PRO A 475 49.81 22.49 -5.18
CA PRO A 475 50.27 21.15 -5.49
C PRO A 475 51.43 20.75 -4.57
N SER A 476 51.53 19.46 -4.23
CA SER A 476 52.64 18.91 -3.46
C SER A 476 53.45 17.91 -4.27
N GLU A 477 54.77 17.97 -4.13
CA GLU A 477 55.70 16.99 -4.69
C GLU A 477 55.80 15.73 -3.83
N THR A 478 55.55 15.83 -2.53
CA THR A 478 55.73 14.74 -1.55
C THR A 478 54.41 14.11 -1.10
N LEU A 479 53.32 14.88 -1.13
CA LEU A 479 51.99 14.42 -0.74
C LEU A 479 51.11 14.17 -1.96
N ARG A 480 50.26 13.15 -1.87
CA ARG A 480 49.23 12.91 -2.90
C ARG A 480 48.02 13.80 -2.64
N THR A 481 48.00 14.99 -3.24
CA THR A 481 46.90 15.98 -3.07
C THR A 481 45.63 15.56 -3.79
N THR A 482 44.71 14.91 -3.07
CA THR A 482 43.38 14.46 -3.53
C THR A 482 42.56 14.02 -2.33
N ILE A 483 41.30 13.68 -2.57
CA ILE A 483 40.37 13.02 -1.65
C ILE A 483 39.69 11.88 -2.43
N ASN A 484 39.46 10.74 -1.79
CA ASN A 484 38.76 9.62 -2.44
C ASN A 484 37.23 9.81 -2.42
N PRO A 485 36.49 9.04 -3.26
CA PRO A 485 35.02 9.12 -3.34
C PRO A 485 34.28 9.01 -2.01
N SER A 486 34.62 8.04 -1.15
CA SER A 486 33.93 7.82 0.12
C SER A 486 33.93 9.04 1.05
N PRO A 487 35.09 9.61 1.47
CA PRO A 487 35.10 10.81 2.31
C PRO A 487 34.58 12.07 1.57
N LEU A 488 34.69 12.13 0.24
CA LEU A 488 34.11 13.22 -0.55
C LEU A 488 32.57 13.17 -0.55
N ALA A 489 31.98 11.98 -0.73
CA ALA A 489 30.55 11.78 -0.71
C ALA A 489 29.97 12.07 0.68
N GLN A 490 30.62 11.58 1.74
CA GLN A 490 30.25 11.90 3.13
C GLN A 490 30.28 13.40 3.41
N TYR A 491 31.27 14.12 2.86
CA TYR A 491 31.32 15.57 2.97
C TYR A 491 30.19 16.25 2.19
N GLY A 492 29.93 15.82 0.95
CA GLY A 492 28.85 16.33 0.11
C GLY A 492 27.46 16.10 0.70
N ALA A 493 27.25 14.97 1.40
CA ALA A 493 26.00 14.61 2.05
C ALA A 493 25.53 15.63 3.10
N LYS A 494 26.44 16.49 3.60
CA LYS A 494 26.10 17.60 4.50
C LYS A 494 25.31 18.72 3.80
N TYR A 495 25.32 18.76 2.47
CA TYR A 495 24.72 19.84 1.68
C TYR A 495 23.54 19.38 0.83
N GLY A 496 23.47 18.10 0.47
CA GLY A 496 22.45 17.53 -0.40
C GLY A 496 22.56 16.02 -0.50
N ASN A 497 21.75 15.39 -1.34
CA ASN A 497 21.80 13.94 -1.54
C ASN A 497 23.02 13.56 -2.40
N VAL A 498 24.07 13.04 -1.75
CA VAL A 498 25.34 12.68 -2.40
C VAL A 498 25.70 11.24 -2.06
N VAL A 499 25.99 10.45 -3.10
CA VAL A 499 26.18 9.00 -2.99
C VAL A 499 27.55 8.60 -3.50
N ASN A 500 28.26 7.77 -2.72
CA ASN A 500 29.51 7.16 -3.15
C ASN A 500 29.23 6.11 -4.24
N MET A 501 29.91 6.22 -5.38
CA MET A 501 29.79 5.30 -6.50
C MET A 501 31.12 4.60 -6.84
N GLU A 502 32.03 4.51 -5.88
CA GLU A 502 33.26 3.74 -6.02
C GLU A 502 33.00 2.29 -6.43
N GLY A 503 33.70 1.83 -7.48
CA GLY A 503 33.61 0.48 -8.02
C GLY A 503 32.49 0.24 -9.05
N LYS A 504 31.60 1.22 -9.26
CA LYS A 504 30.48 1.11 -10.22
C LYS A 504 30.96 1.12 -11.67
N SER A 505 30.25 0.42 -12.55
CA SER A 505 30.59 0.36 -13.99
C SER A 505 30.31 1.69 -14.68
N ILE A 506 30.88 1.93 -15.87
CA ILE A 506 30.52 3.13 -16.64
C ILE A 506 29.03 3.16 -17.00
N ASP A 507 28.38 2.00 -17.14
CA ASP A 507 26.95 1.92 -17.41
C ASP A 507 26.13 2.35 -16.17
N ASP A 508 26.55 1.98 -14.95
CA ASP A 508 25.95 2.54 -13.73
C ASP A 508 26.07 4.09 -13.72
N ILE A 509 27.22 4.63 -14.18
CA ILE A 509 27.42 6.09 -14.29
C ILE A 509 26.47 6.71 -15.32
N ILE A 510 26.35 6.12 -16.52
CA ILE A 510 25.45 6.61 -17.57
C ILE A 510 23.99 6.64 -17.09
N MET A 511 23.57 5.69 -16.24
CA MET A 511 22.19 5.68 -15.74
C MET A 511 21.90 6.74 -14.68
N GLU A 512 22.86 7.09 -13.84
CA GLU A 512 22.73 8.28 -12.97
C GLU A 512 22.54 9.54 -13.81
N LEU A 513 23.33 9.69 -14.87
CA LEU A 513 23.22 10.81 -15.80
C LEU A 513 21.86 10.84 -16.50
N ASP A 514 21.32 9.68 -16.91
CA ASP A 514 19.98 9.58 -17.49
C ASP A 514 18.85 9.83 -16.48
N ASN A 515 19.08 9.56 -15.20
CA ASN A 515 18.19 9.98 -14.12
C ASN A 515 18.30 11.47 -13.80
N GLY A 516 19.20 12.21 -14.47
CA GLY A 516 19.42 13.65 -14.25
C GLY A 516 20.29 13.93 -13.03
N ASN A 517 21.12 12.97 -12.64
CA ASN A 517 22.04 13.07 -11.51
C ASN A 517 23.46 13.28 -12.05
N PRO A 518 24.06 14.47 -11.89
CA PRO A 518 25.42 14.70 -12.35
C PRO A 518 26.40 13.89 -11.48
N VAL A 519 27.47 13.41 -12.11
CA VAL A 519 28.42 12.47 -11.48
C VAL A 519 29.83 13.02 -11.57
N VAL A 520 30.49 13.20 -10.42
CA VAL A 520 31.92 13.46 -10.35
C VAL A 520 32.65 12.16 -10.67
N VAL A 521 33.48 12.15 -11.71
CA VAL A 521 34.33 11.01 -12.07
C VAL A 521 35.80 11.38 -12.01
N TYR A 522 36.63 10.40 -11.69
CA TYR A 522 38.07 10.57 -11.59
C TYR A 522 38.74 9.93 -12.80
N VAL A 523 39.38 10.76 -13.61
CA VAL A 523 40.09 10.39 -14.83
C VAL A 523 41.53 10.92 -14.78
N THR A 524 42.17 11.06 -15.92
CA THR A 524 43.48 11.71 -16.05
C THR A 524 43.35 13.14 -16.55
N LEU A 525 44.27 13.99 -16.09
CA LEU A 525 44.37 15.35 -16.57
C LEU A 525 44.65 15.37 -18.07
N TYR A 526 43.92 16.22 -18.80
CA TYR A 526 44.00 16.34 -20.27
C TYR A 526 43.70 15.04 -21.04
N TRP A 527 43.04 14.06 -20.42
CA TRP A 527 42.78 12.75 -21.03
C TRP A 527 44.07 12.01 -21.44
N GLU A 528 45.20 12.34 -20.81
CA GLU A 528 46.50 11.74 -21.10
C GLU A 528 46.63 10.33 -20.52
N LYS A 529 47.62 9.59 -21.00
CA LYS A 529 47.95 8.27 -20.43
C LYS A 529 48.28 8.40 -18.94
N ALA A 530 47.73 7.47 -18.15
CA ALA A 530 48.02 7.38 -16.73
C ALA A 530 49.52 7.14 -16.45
N TYR A 531 50.06 7.85 -15.47
CA TYR A 531 51.38 7.55 -14.92
C TYR A 531 51.39 7.72 -13.41
N TYR A 532 52.32 7.02 -12.75
CA TYR A 532 52.29 6.79 -11.32
C TYR A 532 53.53 7.36 -10.63
N LYS A 533 53.38 7.70 -9.35
CA LYS A 533 54.47 8.11 -8.45
C LYS A 533 54.24 7.43 -7.10
N ASN A 534 55.33 7.11 -6.41
CA ASN A 534 55.27 6.57 -5.05
C ASN A 534 55.03 7.68 -4.02
N TYR A 535 54.14 7.43 -3.07
CA TYR A 535 53.83 8.34 -1.95
C TYR A 535 53.82 7.58 -0.64
N ASN A 536 54.14 8.29 0.44
CA ASN A 536 53.98 7.78 1.79
C ASN A 536 52.51 7.95 2.23
N ILE A 537 51.82 6.83 2.41
CA ILE A 537 50.46 6.73 2.93
C ILE A 537 50.53 6.03 4.29
N GLU A 538 50.46 6.81 5.37
CA GLU A 538 50.47 6.30 6.75
C GLU A 538 51.67 5.41 7.08
N GLY A 539 52.86 5.80 6.60
CA GLY A 539 54.10 5.05 6.79
C GLY A 539 54.41 4.07 5.66
N ASN A 540 53.45 3.75 4.79
CA ASN A 540 53.62 2.80 3.70
C ASN A 540 53.89 3.50 2.37
N THR A 541 54.85 3.00 1.60
CA THR A 541 55.10 3.49 0.24
C THR A 541 54.13 2.83 -0.73
N GLU A 542 53.20 3.61 -1.29
CA GLU A 542 52.20 3.16 -2.26
C GLU A 542 52.36 3.88 -3.60
N SER A 543 52.13 3.17 -4.71
CA SER A 543 52.11 3.74 -6.07
C SER A 543 50.73 4.33 -6.38
N TRP A 544 50.67 5.64 -6.68
CA TRP A 544 49.41 6.34 -6.98
C TRP A 544 49.49 7.11 -8.29
N LEU A 545 48.33 7.25 -8.94
CA LEU A 545 48.16 8.04 -10.16
C LEU A 545 48.56 9.50 -9.91
N ARG A 546 49.56 10.00 -10.64
CA ARG A 546 50.10 11.36 -10.49
C ARG A 546 49.29 12.39 -11.26
N ASN A 547 48.91 12.10 -12.51
CA ASN A 547 48.06 12.96 -13.33
C ASN A 547 46.57 12.76 -13.09
N ASN A 548 46.16 12.56 -11.84
CA ASN A 548 44.74 12.50 -11.47
C ASN A 548 44.00 13.80 -11.82
N HIS A 549 42.79 13.65 -12.32
CA HIS A 549 41.85 14.75 -12.49
C HIS A 549 40.45 14.30 -12.12
N ALA A 550 39.64 15.21 -11.58
CA ALA A 550 38.24 14.98 -11.30
C ALA A 550 37.39 16.03 -12.03
N LEU A 551 36.32 15.58 -12.66
CA LEU A 551 35.42 16.43 -13.44
C LEU A 551 33.99 15.98 -13.26
N LEU A 552 33.04 16.83 -13.69
CA LEU A 552 31.63 16.56 -13.56
C LEU A 552 31.06 16.09 -14.91
N LEU A 553 30.55 14.86 -14.96
CA LEU A 553 29.69 14.42 -16.05
C LEU A 553 28.28 14.93 -15.78
N THR A 554 27.66 15.52 -16.81
CA THR A 554 26.32 16.12 -16.71
C THR A 554 25.28 15.40 -17.57
N GLY A 555 25.72 14.56 -18.50
CA GLY A 555 24.85 13.77 -19.35
C GLY A 555 25.61 12.78 -20.23
N TYR A 556 24.88 11.95 -20.96
CA TYR A 556 25.43 11.04 -21.97
C TYR A 556 24.50 10.97 -23.19
N ASN A 557 25.08 11.10 -24.38
CA ASN A 557 24.36 10.97 -25.65
C ASN A 557 24.64 9.57 -26.22
N LYS A 558 23.62 8.70 -26.23
CA LYS A 558 23.73 7.33 -26.74
C LYS A 558 24.00 7.24 -28.23
N ASN A 559 23.53 8.23 -29.00
CA ASN A 559 23.62 8.22 -30.46
C ASN A 559 25.05 8.50 -30.90
N THR A 560 25.68 9.51 -30.28
CA THR A 560 27.08 9.86 -30.54
C THR A 560 28.07 9.10 -29.66
N LYS A 561 27.58 8.44 -28.60
CA LYS A 561 28.36 7.79 -27.54
C LYS A 561 29.29 8.77 -26.81
N GLU A 562 28.84 9.99 -26.59
CA GLU A 562 29.62 11.04 -25.93
C GLU A 562 29.04 11.46 -24.57
N PHE A 563 29.91 11.71 -23.61
CA PHE A 563 29.57 12.32 -22.33
C PHE A 563 29.59 13.84 -22.45
N TYR A 564 28.61 14.51 -21.84
CA TYR A 564 28.66 15.95 -21.56
C TYR A 564 29.43 16.18 -20.27
N ILE A 565 30.40 17.09 -20.32
CA ILE A 565 31.38 17.33 -19.26
C ILE A 565 31.39 18.80 -18.88
N SER A 566 31.33 19.09 -17.58
CA SER A 566 31.67 20.38 -16.99
C SER A 566 32.98 20.23 -16.21
N ASP A 567 34.05 20.80 -16.75
CA ASP A 567 35.42 20.58 -16.25
C ASP A 567 35.91 21.78 -15.42
N PRO A 568 36.10 21.63 -14.09
CA PRO A 568 36.49 22.73 -13.23
C PRO A 568 37.90 23.28 -13.56
N TYR A 569 38.76 22.48 -14.21
CA TYR A 569 40.15 22.83 -14.51
C TYR A 569 40.38 23.33 -15.95
N ASN A 570 39.33 23.41 -16.78
CA ASN A 570 39.48 23.89 -18.15
C ASN A 570 39.92 25.37 -18.17
N LYS A 571 41.21 25.60 -18.41
CA LYS A 571 41.87 26.92 -18.38
C LYS A 571 42.38 27.34 -19.76
N LYS A 572 42.62 28.65 -19.94
CA LYS A 572 43.31 29.19 -21.13
C LYS A 572 44.78 28.70 -21.17
N ARG A 573 45.24 28.33 -22.37
CA ARG A 573 46.65 28.03 -22.68
C ARG A 573 47.11 29.01 -23.77
N GLY A 574 47.71 30.13 -23.38
CA GLY A 574 48.05 31.22 -24.32
C GLY A 574 46.81 32.05 -24.70
N SER A 575 46.68 32.40 -25.98
CA SER A 575 45.53 33.17 -26.52
C SER A 575 44.26 32.34 -26.75
N SER A 576 44.31 31.02 -26.52
CA SER A 576 43.20 30.09 -26.74
C SER A 576 42.88 29.28 -25.48
N THR A 577 41.61 28.95 -25.27
CA THR A 577 41.22 27.90 -24.33
C THR A 577 41.58 26.52 -24.88
N ILE A 578 41.88 25.54 -24.02
CA ILE A 578 42.15 24.16 -24.47
C ILE A 578 40.87 23.55 -25.08
N TYR A 579 39.70 23.93 -24.58
CA TYR A 579 38.40 23.74 -25.21
C TYR A 579 37.65 25.06 -25.31
N PRO A 580 36.96 25.38 -26.42
CA PRO A 580 36.31 26.67 -26.64
C PRO A 580 35.26 27.02 -25.58
N ASN A 581 34.62 26.01 -24.99
CA ASN A 581 33.62 26.12 -23.93
C ASN A 581 34.04 25.30 -22.69
N TYR A 582 33.69 25.79 -21.50
CA TYR A 582 33.90 25.08 -20.23
C TYR A 582 33.06 23.79 -20.11
N GLU A 583 32.03 23.70 -20.93
CA GLU A 583 31.26 22.49 -21.20
C GLU A 583 31.69 21.93 -22.56
N TYR A 584 32.08 20.66 -22.60
CA TYR A 584 32.48 19.96 -23.83
C TYR A 584 32.03 18.50 -23.82
N THR A 585 32.21 17.80 -24.94
CA THR A 585 31.90 16.37 -25.04
C THR A 585 33.14 15.51 -25.22
N LYS A 586 33.08 14.27 -24.71
CA LYS A 586 34.08 13.22 -24.99
C LYS A 586 33.43 11.87 -25.21
N SER A 587 33.93 11.15 -26.22
CA SER A 587 33.56 9.77 -26.50
C SER A 587 33.75 8.86 -25.29
N ARG A 588 32.81 7.93 -25.09
CA ARG A 588 32.91 6.82 -24.14
C ARG A 588 34.21 6.04 -24.31
N SER A 589 34.68 5.84 -25.55
CA SER A 589 35.93 5.13 -25.83
C SER A 589 37.19 5.82 -25.26
N ILE A 590 37.09 7.10 -24.88
CA ILE A 590 38.15 7.85 -24.20
C ILE A 590 37.89 7.89 -22.69
N VAL A 591 36.65 8.15 -22.27
CA VAL A 591 36.30 8.30 -20.86
C VAL A 591 36.40 6.99 -20.09
N GLU A 592 35.83 5.91 -20.63
CA GLU A 592 35.70 4.61 -19.94
C GLU A 592 37.06 4.00 -19.58
N PRO A 593 38.06 3.88 -20.47
CA PRO A 593 39.35 3.31 -20.11
C PRO A 593 40.09 4.11 -19.02
N LEU A 594 39.89 5.43 -18.96
CA LEU A 594 40.53 6.30 -17.97
C LEU A 594 39.81 6.27 -16.62
N TYR A 595 38.48 6.15 -16.65
CA TYR A 595 37.66 5.91 -15.47
C TYR A 595 37.98 4.55 -14.84
N ASP A 596 38.05 3.49 -15.66
CA ASP A 596 38.24 2.10 -15.22
C ASP A 596 39.56 1.83 -14.49
N ILE A 597 40.54 2.72 -14.62
CA ILE A 597 41.79 2.67 -13.85
C ILE A 597 41.52 2.62 -12.35
N ARG A 598 40.47 3.31 -11.88
CA ARG A 598 40.13 3.39 -10.46
C ARG A 598 38.66 3.16 -10.14
N LYS A 599 37.75 3.40 -11.09
CA LYS A 599 36.30 3.39 -10.90
C LYS A 599 35.86 4.27 -9.73
N PHE A 600 36.44 5.45 -9.64
CA PHE A 600 36.15 6.42 -8.59
C PHE A 600 35.09 7.39 -9.09
N ALA A 601 33.95 7.42 -8.41
CA ALA A 601 32.83 8.30 -8.75
C ALA A 601 32.00 8.72 -7.52
N VAL A 602 31.36 9.88 -7.62
CA VAL A 602 30.40 10.42 -6.63
C VAL A 602 29.21 11.01 -7.39
N ALA A 603 28.00 10.55 -7.12
CA ALA A 603 26.77 11.08 -7.74
C ALA A 603 26.05 12.08 -6.83
N VAL A 604 25.39 13.06 -7.44
CA VAL A 604 24.50 14.02 -6.76
C VAL A 604 23.05 13.77 -7.19
N ARG A 605 22.22 13.22 -6.31
CA ARG A 605 20.86 12.73 -6.61
C ARG A 605 19.75 13.73 -6.32
#